data_AF-A0A419FCP0-F1
#
_entry.id   AF-A0A419FCP0-F1
#
_cell.length_a   1.000
_cell.length_b   1.000
_cell.length_c   1.000
_cell.angle_alpha   90.00
_cell.angle_beta   90.00
_cell.angle_gamma   90.00
#
_symmetry.space_group_name_H-M   'P 1'
#
loop_
_entity.id
_entity.type
_entity.pdbx_description
1 polymer ?
#
loop_
_entity_poly.entity_id
_entity_poly.type
_entity_poly.pdbx_seq_one_letter_code
_entity_poly.pdbx_strand_id
1 'polypeptide(L)'
;MNLTEFIAHAQEQPYDEDAYLTSFFGGTFEDALAAFKTGLLVNTDQFELDADRLFNALAEDTRIDRKYAVAGDFFDVGRIAEGHPEVWIKRKRTPVKPIINILAQIGFTGDIRTHQIYNRGVAIAALVKYLGNAGYPLNLQLLINFHRNRYGTYTAYIDFPSDPLDIDLLNYALTSRMFYRRLGFSFNNWLRRTSAAIDYGQCYLHTVPQDTLYFPCIEGYEYDTLDDARARITALLDTQLVTHQTE
;
A
#
# COMPACT_ATOMS: atom_id res chain seq x y z
N MET A 1 1.81 14.15 0.16
CA MET A 1 1.84 14.64 -1.23
C MET A 1 1.29 13.52 -2.07
N ASN A 2 0.49 13.81 -3.09
CA ASN A 2 -0.05 12.70 -3.88
C ASN A 2 1.01 12.12 -4.82
N LEU A 3 0.75 10.91 -5.31
CA LEU A 3 1.66 10.20 -6.20
C LEU A 3 1.99 10.99 -7.49
N THR A 4 1.03 11.73 -8.05
CA THR A 4 1.23 12.54 -9.25
C THR A 4 2.19 13.72 -9.00
N GLU A 5 2.06 14.40 -7.86
CA GLU A 5 2.97 15.47 -7.43
C GLU A 5 4.40 14.94 -7.25
N PHE A 6 4.55 13.78 -6.62
CA PHE A 6 5.84 13.12 -6.47
C PHE A 6 6.51 12.88 -7.84
N ILE A 7 5.77 12.36 -8.82
CA ILE A 7 6.30 12.12 -10.16
C ILE A 7 6.66 13.42 -10.88
N ALA A 8 5.83 14.46 -10.76
CA ALA A 8 6.12 15.76 -11.36
C ALA A 8 7.46 16.32 -10.86
N HIS A 9 7.71 16.25 -9.55
CA HIS A 9 8.99 16.67 -8.96
C HIS A 9 10.16 15.77 -9.37
N ALA A 10 9.95 14.45 -9.49
CA ALA A 10 10.98 13.54 -9.99
C ALA A 10 11.38 13.87 -11.44
N GLN A 11 10.44 14.28 -12.28
CA GLN A 11 10.69 14.66 -13.68
C GLN A 11 11.49 15.96 -13.83
N GLU A 12 11.45 16.86 -12.85
CA GLU A 12 12.22 18.10 -12.88
C GLU A 12 13.74 17.86 -12.83
N GLN A 13 14.19 16.71 -12.33
CA GLN A 13 15.60 16.37 -12.12
C GLN A 13 15.89 14.91 -12.50
N PRO A 14 15.89 14.56 -13.80
CA PRO A 14 16.21 13.21 -14.24
C PRO A 14 17.62 12.83 -13.77
N TYR A 15 17.76 11.63 -13.22
CA TYR A 15 19.04 11.11 -12.75
C TYR A 15 19.87 10.59 -13.93
N ASP A 16 21.15 11.00 -14.01
CA ASP A 16 22.05 10.82 -15.16
C ASP A 16 22.13 9.36 -15.68
N GLU A 17 22.31 9.23 -16.99
CA GLU A 17 22.19 8.00 -17.77
C GLU A 17 23.55 7.32 -18.02
N ASP A 18 24.37 7.16 -16.99
CA ASP A 18 25.56 6.32 -17.16
C ASP A 18 25.17 4.84 -17.28
N ALA A 19 25.85 4.06 -18.14
CA ALA A 19 25.54 2.67 -18.41
C ALA A 19 25.68 1.79 -17.14
N TYR A 20 26.63 2.11 -16.25
CA TYR A 20 26.75 1.46 -14.94
C TYR A 20 25.50 1.68 -14.08
N LEU A 21 24.96 2.89 -14.13
CA LEU A 21 23.77 3.29 -13.37
C LEU A 21 22.52 2.54 -13.86
N THR A 22 22.36 2.31 -15.16
CA THR A 22 21.17 1.62 -15.71
C THR A 22 20.97 0.21 -15.15
N SER A 23 22.04 -0.57 -15.00
CA SER A 23 21.95 -1.92 -14.40
C SER A 23 21.58 -1.88 -12.91
N PHE A 24 22.11 -0.91 -12.17
CA PHE A 24 21.83 -0.70 -10.76
C PHE A 24 20.38 -0.24 -10.54
N PHE A 25 19.89 0.64 -11.41
CA PHE A 25 18.54 1.18 -11.35
C PHE A 25 17.47 0.25 -11.92
N GLY A 26 17.86 -0.73 -12.74
CA GLY A 26 16.96 -1.70 -13.37
C GLY A 26 16.34 -1.23 -14.69
N GLY A 27 16.74 -0.06 -15.20
CA GLY A 27 16.20 0.57 -16.41
C GLY A 27 16.59 2.04 -16.52
N THR A 28 16.18 2.69 -17.60
CA THR A 28 16.32 4.15 -17.79
C THR A 28 15.27 4.93 -16.98
N PHE A 29 15.35 6.26 -16.98
CA PHE A 29 14.32 7.08 -16.35
C PHE A 29 12.99 7.02 -17.13
N GLU A 30 13.08 6.94 -18.46
CA GLU A 30 11.97 6.77 -19.39
C GLU A 30 11.26 5.43 -19.15
N ASP A 31 12.01 4.35 -18.94
CA ASP A 31 11.45 3.04 -18.58
C ASP A 31 10.67 3.13 -17.27
N ALA A 32 11.24 3.84 -16.28
CA ALA A 32 10.60 4.03 -14.98
C ALA A 32 9.30 4.85 -15.09
N LEU A 33 9.26 5.88 -15.94
CA LEU A 33 8.06 6.67 -16.19
C LEU A 33 7.03 5.90 -17.03
N ALA A 34 7.47 5.09 -17.98
CA ALA A 34 6.60 4.23 -18.79
C ALA A 34 5.92 3.20 -17.89
N ALA A 35 6.69 2.50 -17.06
CA ALA A 35 6.17 1.53 -16.09
C ALA A 35 5.25 2.19 -15.05
N PHE A 36 5.54 3.42 -14.63
CA PHE A 36 4.62 4.18 -13.76
C PHE A 36 3.26 4.42 -14.42
N LYS A 37 3.24 4.79 -15.71
CA LYS A 37 2.00 5.10 -16.43
C LYS A 37 1.15 3.86 -16.72
N THR A 38 1.80 2.72 -16.90
CA THR A 38 1.12 1.47 -17.27
C THR A 38 0.89 0.53 -16.10
N GLY A 39 1.58 0.73 -14.97
CA GLY A 39 1.65 -0.23 -13.86
C GLY A 39 2.39 -1.52 -14.20
N LEU A 40 2.83 -1.70 -15.45
CA LEU A 40 3.31 -3.00 -15.93
C LEU A 40 4.75 -3.26 -15.52
N LEU A 41 4.92 -4.28 -14.69
CA LEU A 41 6.17 -4.97 -14.46
C LEU A 41 6.17 -6.35 -15.11
N VAL A 42 7.35 -6.95 -15.20
CA VAL A 42 7.47 -8.39 -15.38
C VAL A 42 6.86 -9.07 -14.15
N ASN A 43 5.88 -9.97 -14.35
CA ASN A 43 5.19 -10.78 -13.33
C ASN A 43 4.00 -10.12 -12.57
N THR A 44 3.33 -9.13 -13.15
CA THR A 44 2.12 -8.55 -12.54
C THR A 44 1.02 -9.60 -12.28
N ASP A 45 0.74 -10.49 -13.24
CA ASP A 45 -0.25 -11.56 -13.05
C ASP A 45 0.08 -12.46 -11.86
N GLN A 46 1.36 -12.83 -11.69
CA GLN A 46 1.80 -13.66 -10.58
C GLN A 46 1.67 -12.91 -9.25
N PHE A 47 1.96 -11.61 -9.24
CA PHE A 47 1.79 -10.75 -8.05
C PHE A 47 0.32 -10.70 -7.61
N GLU A 48 -0.61 -10.50 -8.55
CA GLU A 48 -2.04 -10.51 -8.22
C GLU A 48 -2.50 -11.89 -7.72
N LEU A 49 -2.07 -12.96 -8.39
CA LEU A 49 -2.39 -14.34 -7.97
C LEU A 49 -1.88 -14.64 -6.56
N ASP A 50 -0.65 -14.24 -6.23
CA ASP A 50 -0.11 -14.48 -4.89
C ASP A 50 -0.77 -13.57 -3.84
N ALA A 51 -1.13 -12.32 -4.21
CA ALA A 51 -1.89 -11.44 -3.33
C ALA A 51 -3.29 -12.02 -3.03
N ASP A 52 -3.94 -12.62 -4.03
CA ASP A 52 -5.22 -13.32 -3.86
C ASP A 52 -5.10 -14.58 -3.00
N ARG A 53 -4.02 -15.34 -3.16
CA ARG A 53 -3.75 -16.50 -2.29
C ARG A 53 -3.62 -16.08 -0.84
N LEU A 54 -2.84 -15.04 -0.56
CA LEU A 54 -2.69 -14.52 0.81
C LEU A 54 -4.00 -13.94 1.33
N PHE A 55 -4.72 -13.16 0.52
CA PHE A 55 -6.03 -12.63 0.88
C PHE A 55 -7.02 -13.73 1.28
N ASN A 56 -7.11 -14.80 0.48
CA ASN A 56 -8.02 -15.92 0.77
C ASN A 56 -7.60 -16.64 2.05
N ALA A 57 -6.30 -16.84 2.26
CA ALA A 57 -5.79 -17.43 3.50
C ALA A 57 -6.12 -16.59 4.74
N LEU A 58 -6.02 -15.25 4.65
CA LEU A 58 -6.44 -14.35 5.73
C LEU A 58 -7.94 -14.46 6.01
N ALA A 59 -8.75 -14.53 4.94
CA ALA A 59 -10.21 -14.63 5.03
C ALA A 59 -10.72 -16.01 5.50
N GLU A 60 -9.89 -17.04 5.46
CA GLU A 60 -10.18 -18.35 6.07
C GLU A 60 -9.88 -18.33 7.58
N ASP A 61 -8.76 -17.72 7.98
CA ASP A 61 -8.38 -17.56 9.39
C ASP A 61 -9.37 -16.67 10.16
N THR A 62 -9.81 -15.60 9.53
CA THR A 62 -10.88 -14.75 10.05
C THR A 62 -12.18 -15.27 9.51
N ARG A 63 -12.99 -15.96 10.31
CA ARG A 63 -14.35 -16.37 9.94
C ARG A 63 -15.22 -15.14 9.59
N ILE A 64 -15.06 -14.58 8.40
CA ILE A 64 -15.94 -13.55 7.87
C ILE A 64 -17.22 -14.31 7.56
N ASP A 65 -18.18 -14.19 8.47
CA ASP A 65 -19.52 -14.75 8.35
C ASP A 65 -20.18 -14.07 7.13
N ARG A 66 -20.00 -14.67 5.95
CA ARG A 66 -20.57 -14.20 4.68
C ARG A 66 -22.08 -14.41 4.76
N LYS A 67 -22.78 -13.46 5.36
CA LYS A 67 -24.24 -13.41 5.31
C LYS A 67 -24.65 -12.94 3.93
N TYR A 68 -25.21 -13.84 3.14
CA TYR A 68 -25.92 -13.46 1.93
C TYR A 68 -27.03 -12.49 2.31
N ALA A 69 -26.89 -11.23 1.93
CA ALA A 69 -27.98 -10.28 1.98
C ALA A 69 -28.93 -10.62 0.83
N VAL A 70 -29.98 -11.39 1.13
CA VAL A 70 -31.10 -11.55 0.20
C VAL A 70 -31.83 -10.21 0.18
N ALA A 71 -31.49 -9.34 -0.76
CA ALA A 71 -32.27 -8.15 -1.04
C ALA A 71 -33.48 -8.57 -1.86
N GLY A 72 -34.65 -8.56 -1.24
CA GLY A 72 -35.91 -8.91 -1.88
C GLY A 72 -37.05 -8.85 -0.88
N ASP A 73 -37.46 -7.65 -0.50
CA ASP A 73 -38.80 -7.48 0.09
C ASP A 73 -39.82 -7.71 -1.04
N PHE A 74 -40.77 -8.61 -0.80
CA PHE A 74 -41.89 -8.83 -1.70
C PHE A 74 -42.90 -7.69 -1.52
N PHE A 75 -43.38 -7.12 -2.62
CA PHE A 75 -44.45 -6.11 -2.57
C PHE A 75 -45.75 -6.74 -2.07
N ASP A 76 -46.21 -6.34 -0.89
CA ASP A 76 -47.60 -6.56 -0.49
C ASP A 76 -48.48 -5.49 -1.16
N VAL A 77 -48.96 -5.83 -2.37
CA VAL A 77 -49.81 -4.98 -3.19
C VAL A 77 -51.14 -4.64 -2.48
N GLY A 78 -51.63 -5.52 -1.59
CA GLY A 78 -52.88 -5.31 -0.86
C GLY A 78 -52.79 -4.13 0.12
N ARG A 79 -51.72 -4.08 0.93
CA ARG A 79 -51.51 -2.99 1.89
C ARG A 79 -51.28 -1.62 1.25
N ILE A 80 -50.64 -1.58 0.09
CA ILE A 80 -50.47 -0.34 -0.70
C ILE A 80 -51.84 0.17 -1.17
N ALA A 81 -52.71 -0.73 -1.66
CA ALA A 81 -54.04 -0.38 -2.15
C ALA A 81 -54.97 0.15 -1.03
N GLU A 82 -54.75 -0.24 0.23
CA GLU A 82 -55.51 0.21 1.40
C GLU A 82 -55.01 1.56 1.99
N GLY A 83 -54.00 2.19 1.38
CA GLY A 83 -53.48 3.48 1.85
C GLY A 83 -52.58 3.38 3.09
N HIS A 84 -52.10 2.19 3.42
CA HIS A 84 -51.19 1.93 4.54
C HIS A 84 -49.81 1.50 4.03
N PRO A 85 -49.01 2.41 3.42
CA PRO A 85 -47.65 2.06 3.03
C PRO A 85 -46.83 1.74 4.28
N GLU A 86 -46.20 0.56 4.34
CA GLU A 86 -45.21 0.27 5.38
C GLU A 86 -44.02 1.25 5.27
N VAL A 87 -43.21 1.41 6.32
CA VAL A 87 -41.96 2.16 6.21
C VAL A 87 -40.93 1.23 5.56
N TRP A 88 -40.87 1.25 4.22
CA TRP A 88 -40.17 0.26 3.38
C TRP A 88 -38.64 0.25 3.49
N ILE A 89 -38.03 1.32 3.99
CA ILE A 89 -36.58 1.38 4.18
C ILE A 89 -36.30 1.98 5.55
N LYS A 90 -36.14 1.12 6.55
CA LYS A 90 -35.36 1.50 7.73
C LYS A 90 -33.88 1.37 7.34
N ARG A 91 -33.30 2.45 6.81
CA ARG A 91 -31.84 2.60 6.78
C ARG A 91 -31.39 2.69 8.23
N LYS A 92 -31.07 1.54 8.85
CA LYS A 92 -30.17 1.55 10.00
C LYS A 92 -28.92 2.27 9.51
N ARG A 93 -28.53 3.36 10.18
CA ARG A 93 -27.20 3.93 9.95
C ARG A 93 -26.21 2.82 10.26
N THR A 94 -25.63 2.22 9.22
CA THR A 94 -24.46 1.37 9.41
C THR A 94 -23.39 2.28 9.99
N PRO A 95 -22.81 1.95 11.16
CA PRO A 95 -21.69 2.69 11.70
C PRO A 95 -20.62 2.79 10.61
N VAL A 96 -20.14 4.00 10.33
CA VAL A 96 -19.02 4.19 9.43
C VAL A 96 -17.81 3.56 10.13
N LYS A 97 -17.18 2.59 9.48
CA LYS A 97 -15.95 1.98 10.00
C LYS A 97 -14.84 3.04 10.03
N PRO A 98 -13.91 2.97 11.01
CA PRO A 98 -12.78 3.90 11.06
C PRO A 98 -11.91 3.77 9.81
N ILE A 99 -11.24 4.87 9.44
CA ILE A 99 -10.22 4.86 8.39
C ILE A 99 -8.99 4.13 8.92
N ILE A 100 -8.53 3.12 8.19
CA ILE A 100 -7.29 2.41 8.52
C ILE A 100 -6.13 3.07 7.78
N ASN A 101 -5.19 3.64 8.53
CA ASN A 101 -3.96 4.19 7.99
C ASN A 101 -2.96 3.06 7.77
N ILE A 102 -2.48 2.91 6.52
CA ILE A 102 -1.45 1.93 6.15
C ILE A 102 -0.24 2.72 5.66
N LEU A 103 0.90 2.52 6.30
CA LEU A 103 2.13 3.21 5.97
C LEU A 103 3.19 2.20 5.52
N ALA A 104 3.60 2.27 4.26
CA ALA A 104 4.54 1.34 3.68
C ALA A 104 5.85 2.04 3.30
N GLN A 105 6.93 1.70 4.01
CA GLN A 105 8.25 2.17 3.61
C GLN A 105 8.72 1.45 2.34
N ILE A 106 9.21 2.18 1.35
CA ILE A 106 9.65 1.58 0.07
C ILE A 106 11.17 1.48 -0.06
N GLY A 107 11.92 2.01 0.92
CA GLY A 107 13.36 1.83 1.01
C GLY A 107 13.70 0.44 1.54
N PHE A 108 14.83 -0.11 1.08
CA PHE A 108 15.36 -1.41 1.51
C PHE A 108 16.85 -1.29 1.79
N THR A 109 17.38 -2.14 2.68
CA THR A 109 18.83 -2.26 2.86
C THR A 109 19.44 -2.98 1.64
N GLY A 110 20.74 -2.75 1.40
CA GLY A 110 21.41 -3.20 0.18
C GLY A 110 21.56 -4.73 0.05
N ASP A 111 21.37 -5.47 1.14
CA ASP A 111 21.51 -6.92 1.27
C ASP A 111 20.19 -7.69 1.14
N ILE A 112 19.05 -7.01 1.04
CA ILE A 112 17.73 -7.66 0.89
C ILE A 112 17.57 -8.27 -0.50
N ARG A 113 17.10 -9.52 -0.53
CA ARG A 113 16.89 -10.28 -1.76
C ARG A 113 15.62 -9.84 -2.47
N THR A 114 15.61 -9.94 -3.80
CA THR A 114 14.48 -9.50 -4.63
C THR A 114 13.16 -10.19 -4.28
N HIS A 115 13.19 -11.47 -3.92
CA HIS A 115 11.97 -12.19 -3.54
C HIS A 115 11.39 -11.72 -2.20
N GLN A 116 12.20 -11.24 -1.26
CA GLN A 116 11.71 -10.67 0.00
C GLN A 116 10.95 -9.36 -0.24
N ILE A 117 11.49 -8.51 -1.13
CA ILE A 117 10.84 -7.28 -1.57
C ILE A 117 9.50 -7.60 -2.24
N TYR A 118 9.49 -8.60 -3.13
CA TYR A 118 8.28 -9.08 -3.79
C TYR A 118 7.23 -9.60 -2.80
N ASN A 119 7.61 -10.53 -1.92
CA ASN A 119 6.71 -11.14 -0.93
C ASN A 119 6.11 -10.09 0.02
N ARG A 120 6.90 -9.07 0.42
CA ARG A 120 6.38 -7.93 1.19
C ARG A 120 5.36 -7.13 0.41
N GLY A 121 5.63 -6.85 -0.86
CA GLY A 121 4.66 -6.18 -1.75
C GLY A 121 3.34 -6.94 -1.83
N VAL A 122 3.42 -8.26 -2.04
CA VAL A 122 2.27 -9.17 -2.06
C VAL A 122 1.50 -9.12 -0.73
N ALA A 123 2.20 -9.11 0.40
CA ALA A 123 1.59 -9.03 1.73
C ALA A 123 0.79 -7.73 1.93
N ILE A 124 1.37 -6.59 1.52
CA ILE A 124 0.71 -5.28 1.61
C ILE A 124 -0.53 -5.25 0.73
N ALA A 125 -0.42 -5.72 -0.53
CA ALA A 125 -1.56 -5.78 -1.45
C ALA A 125 -2.68 -6.68 -0.91
N ALA A 126 -2.34 -7.87 -0.40
CA ALA A 126 -3.28 -8.79 0.21
C ALA A 126 -4.01 -8.17 1.42
N LEU A 127 -3.28 -7.45 2.29
CA LEU A 127 -3.85 -6.75 3.44
C LEU A 127 -4.82 -5.63 3.02
N VAL A 128 -4.44 -4.82 2.02
CA VAL A 128 -5.29 -3.74 1.51
C VAL A 128 -6.58 -4.33 0.91
N LYS A 129 -6.48 -5.39 0.10
CA LYS A 129 -7.65 -6.11 -0.44
C LYS A 129 -8.52 -6.69 0.70
N TYR A 130 -7.88 -7.29 1.71
CA TYR A 130 -8.57 -7.87 2.86
C TYR A 130 -9.40 -6.84 3.64
N LEU A 131 -8.78 -5.72 4.02
CA LEU A 131 -9.45 -4.65 4.78
C LEU A 131 -10.51 -3.92 3.94
N GLY A 132 -10.22 -3.68 2.66
CA GLY A 132 -11.17 -3.06 1.73
C GLY A 132 -12.41 -3.94 1.52
N ASN A 133 -12.24 -5.24 1.32
CA ASN A 133 -13.34 -6.20 1.22
C ASN A 133 -14.13 -6.34 2.54
N ALA A 134 -13.47 -6.13 3.68
CA ALA A 134 -14.15 -6.04 4.97
C ALA A 134 -14.91 -4.71 5.15
N GLY A 135 -14.84 -3.76 4.20
CA GLY A 135 -15.57 -2.50 4.19
C GLY A 135 -14.93 -1.37 5.01
N TYR A 136 -13.63 -1.47 5.32
CA TYR A 136 -12.89 -0.38 5.93
C TYR A 136 -12.45 0.63 4.87
N PRO A 137 -12.67 1.94 5.06
CA PRO A 137 -12.00 2.95 4.25
C PRO A 137 -10.51 2.94 4.58
N LEU A 138 -9.66 3.03 3.55
CA LEU A 138 -8.22 2.89 3.68
C LEU A 138 -7.50 4.18 3.28
N ASN A 139 -6.43 4.49 4.00
CA ASN A 139 -5.47 5.52 3.63
C ASN A 139 -4.10 4.85 3.48
N LEU A 140 -3.70 4.55 2.24
CA LEU A 140 -2.40 3.95 1.94
C LEU A 140 -1.39 5.06 1.62
N GLN A 141 -0.30 5.10 2.37
CA GLN A 141 0.81 6.01 2.13
C GLN A 141 2.10 5.24 1.89
N LEU A 142 2.80 5.57 0.82
CA LEU A 142 4.17 5.12 0.59
C LEU A 142 5.12 6.11 1.25
N LEU A 143 6.20 5.57 1.82
CA LEU A 143 7.14 6.35 2.61
C LEU A 143 8.57 6.19 2.10
N ILE A 144 9.20 7.34 1.83
CA ILE A 144 10.61 7.41 1.49
C ILE A 144 11.35 8.26 2.53
N ASN A 145 12.38 7.68 3.12
CA ASN A 145 13.27 8.39 4.02
C ASN A 145 14.58 8.74 3.33
N PHE A 146 14.99 9.98 3.52
CA PHE A 146 16.26 10.51 3.07
C PHE A 146 17.02 11.09 4.26
N HIS A 147 18.34 10.96 4.24
CA HIS A 147 19.19 11.57 5.25
C HIS A 147 19.20 13.09 5.09
N ARG A 148 19.03 13.81 6.19
CA ARG A 148 19.17 15.27 6.28
C ARG A 148 20.35 15.63 7.19
N ASN A 149 21.56 15.61 6.64
CA ASN A 149 22.79 16.03 7.34
C ASN A 149 22.94 15.39 8.75
N ARG A 150 23.69 16.04 9.65
CA ARG A 150 23.81 15.68 11.08
C ARG A 150 22.53 15.91 11.89
N TYR A 151 21.42 16.35 11.28
CA TYR A 151 20.27 16.95 11.96
C TYR A 151 18.96 16.20 11.80
N GLY A 152 18.93 15.07 11.09
CA GLY A 152 17.80 14.14 11.12
C GLY A 152 17.47 13.47 9.79
N THR A 153 16.21 13.05 9.69
CA THR A 153 15.61 12.37 8.53
C THR A 153 14.64 13.33 7.85
N TYR A 154 14.64 13.36 6.52
CA TYR A 154 13.51 13.89 5.76
C TYR A 154 12.65 12.71 5.30
N THR A 155 11.36 12.76 5.62
CA THR A 155 10.40 11.72 5.29
C THR A 155 9.37 12.27 4.31
N ALA A 156 9.33 11.69 3.12
CA ALA A 156 8.29 11.96 2.13
C ALA A 156 7.14 10.96 2.34
N TYR A 157 5.95 11.49 2.59
CA TYR A 157 4.69 10.73 2.62
C TYR A 157 3.99 10.91 1.27
N ILE A 158 3.82 9.81 0.55
CA ILE A 158 3.22 9.76 -0.77
C ILE A 158 1.87 9.09 -0.65
N ASP A 159 0.80 9.86 -0.79
CA ASP A 159 -0.57 9.38 -0.74
C ASP A 159 -0.84 8.51 -1.98
N PHE A 160 -1.12 7.23 -1.75
CA PHE A 160 -1.34 6.24 -2.80
C PHE A 160 -2.84 6.02 -3.02
N PRO A 161 -3.33 6.05 -4.27
CA PRO A 161 -4.73 5.81 -4.56
C PRO A 161 -5.11 4.37 -4.20
N SER A 162 -6.02 4.21 -3.25
CA SER A 162 -6.47 2.90 -2.74
C SER A 162 -7.95 2.60 -3.01
N ASP A 163 -8.67 3.51 -3.67
CA ASP A 163 -10.09 3.34 -4.04
C ASP A 163 -10.39 3.98 -5.43
N PRO A 164 -10.42 3.18 -6.53
CA PRO A 164 -10.04 1.77 -6.59
C PRO A 164 -8.52 1.59 -6.43
N LEU A 165 -8.11 0.46 -5.85
CA LEU A 165 -6.70 0.10 -5.76
C LEU A 165 -6.19 -0.39 -7.12
N ASP A 166 -5.21 0.32 -7.67
CA ASP A 166 -4.45 -0.12 -8.85
C ASP A 166 -3.32 -1.07 -8.39
N ILE A 167 -3.56 -2.38 -8.54
CA ILE A 167 -2.63 -3.44 -8.11
C ILE A 167 -1.32 -3.38 -8.89
N ASP A 168 -1.39 -3.05 -10.17
CA ASP A 168 -0.24 -3.01 -11.07
C ASP A 168 0.68 -1.86 -10.67
N LEU A 169 0.10 -0.68 -10.46
CA LEU A 169 0.82 0.48 -9.96
C LEU A 169 1.37 0.25 -8.54
N LEU A 170 0.61 -0.45 -7.68
CA LEU A 170 1.08 -0.78 -6.34
C LEU A 170 2.26 -1.76 -6.38
N ASN A 171 2.18 -2.80 -7.21
CA ASN A 171 3.27 -3.73 -7.46
C ASN A 171 4.51 -2.97 -7.96
N TYR A 172 4.34 -2.12 -8.97
CA TYR A 172 5.43 -1.27 -9.46
C TYR A 172 6.07 -0.44 -8.35
N ALA A 173 5.25 0.22 -7.53
CA ALA A 173 5.73 1.09 -6.47
C ALA A 173 6.45 0.35 -5.33
N LEU A 174 6.00 -0.86 -5.00
CA LEU A 174 6.52 -1.65 -3.88
C LEU A 174 7.68 -2.58 -4.25
N THR A 175 7.70 -3.10 -5.48
CA THR A 175 8.64 -4.18 -5.87
C THR A 175 9.70 -3.73 -6.86
N SER A 176 9.45 -2.65 -7.62
CA SER A 176 10.38 -2.21 -8.64
C SER A 176 11.57 -1.46 -8.05
N ARG A 177 12.78 -1.89 -8.45
CA ARG A 177 13.99 -1.10 -8.27
C ARG A 177 13.91 0.25 -8.99
N MET A 178 13.20 0.32 -10.12
CA MET A 178 13.06 1.57 -10.88
C MET A 178 12.24 2.60 -10.11
N PHE A 179 11.18 2.20 -9.43
CA PHE A 179 10.36 3.15 -8.66
C PHE A 179 11.18 3.81 -7.56
N TYR A 180 11.78 3.03 -6.66
CA TYR A 180 12.56 3.60 -5.57
C TYR A 180 13.84 4.28 -6.07
N ARG A 181 14.62 3.60 -6.90
CA ARG A 181 15.97 4.08 -7.23
C ARG A 181 15.97 5.12 -8.35
N ARG A 182 15.12 5.03 -9.39
CA ARG A 182 15.03 6.10 -10.41
C ARG A 182 14.15 7.24 -9.91
N LEU A 183 12.87 6.99 -9.67
CA LEU A 183 11.92 8.05 -9.35
C LEU A 183 12.21 8.63 -7.96
N GLY A 184 12.47 7.78 -6.97
CA GLY A 184 12.84 8.24 -5.62
C GLY A 184 14.17 9.00 -5.55
N PHE A 185 15.20 8.63 -6.32
CA PHE A 185 16.46 9.39 -6.31
C PHE A 185 16.38 10.67 -7.12
N SER A 186 15.64 10.68 -8.24
CA SER A 186 15.33 11.93 -8.95
C SER A 186 14.58 12.91 -8.05
N PHE A 187 13.59 12.41 -7.29
CA PHE A 187 12.90 13.21 -6.28
C PHE A 187 13.85 13.69 -5.16
N ASN A 188 14.80 12.86 -4.71
CA ASN A 188 15.84 13.27 -3.77
C ASN A 188 16.73 14.40 -4.33
N ASN A 189 17.09 14.34 -5.61
CA ASN A 189 17.86 15.40 -6.27
C ASN A 189 17.07 16.71 -6.32
N TRP A 190 15.77 16.63 -6.58
CA TRP A 190 14.89 17.79 -6.46
C TRP A 190 14.87 18.35 -5.03
N LEU A 191 14.73 17.50 -4.02
CA LEU A 191 14.77 17.89 -2.60
C LEU A 191 16.13 18.50 -2.17
N ARG A 192 17.24 18.02 -2.74
CA ARG A 192 18.58 18.57 -2.50
C ARG A 192 18.68 20.03 -2.94
N ARG A 193 18.03 20.40 -4.06
CA ARG A 193 17.96 21.80 -4.52
C ARG A 193 17.12 22.68 -3.60
N THR A 194 16.12 22.11 -2.92
CA THR A 194 15.22 22.83 -2.01
C THR A 194 15.66 22.75 -0.53
N SER A 195 16.85 22.21 -0.25
CA SER A 195 17.54 22.18 1.07
C SER A 195 17.15 21.06 2.04
N ALA A 196 16.42 20.03 1.62
CA ALA A 196 15.76 19.09 2.53
C ALA A 196 16.48 17.75 2.75
N ALA A 197 17.21 17.23 1.76
CA ALA A 197 17.85 15.92 1.80
C ALA A 197 19.29 15.99 1.27
N ILE A 198 20.18 15.13 1.76
CA ILE A 198 21.62 15.16 1.45
C ILE A 198 22.15 13.76 1.19
N ASP A 199 21.48 12.70 1.65
CA ASP A 199 21.81 11.32 1.26
C ASP A 199 20.55 10.44 1.27
N TYR A 200 20.67 9.20 0.81
CA TYR A 200 19.60 8.19 0.83
C TYR A 200 19.91 7.09 1.85
N GLY A 201 18.93 6.26 2.18
CA GLY A 201 19.18 4.99 2.88
C GLY A 201 18.79 4.91 4.37
N GLN A 202 17.93 5.80 4.88
CA GLN A 202 17.33 5.57 6.20
C GLN A 202 16.18 4.56 6.13
N CYS A 203 16.26 3.54 6.98
CA CYS A 203 15.34 2.41 6.98
C CYS A 203 14.34 2.40 8.16
N TYR A 204 14.17 3.51 8.87
CA TYR A 204 13.29 3.55 10.04
C TYR A 204 12.59 4.91 10.21
N LEU A 205 11.41 4.86 10.83
CA LEU A 205 10.70 6.02 11.38
C LEU A 205 10.99 6.15 12.87
N HIS A 206 11.23 7.37 13.34
CA HIS A 206 11.41 7.63 14.77
C HIS A 206 10.10 7.49 15.56
N THR A 207 8.98 7.84 14.92
CA THR A 207 7.66 7.82 15.55
C THR A 207 6.64 7.37 14.53
N VAL A 208 5.85 6.36 14.89
CA VAL A 208 4.75 5.84 14.09
C VAL A 208 3.46 6.16 14.84
N PRO A 209 2.42 6.73 14.19
CA PRO A 209 1.13 6.94 14.84
C PRO A 209 0.54 5.63 15.36
N GLN A 210 -0.12 5.66 16.52
CA GLN A 210 -0.60 4.45 17.21
C GLN A 210 -1.65 3.68 16.40
N ASP A 211 -2.40 4.36 15.56
CA ASP A 211 -3.51 3.87 14.72
C ASP A 211 -3.07 3.54 13.28
N THR A 212 -1.78 3.26 13.07
CA THR A 212 -1.21 3.01 11.75
C THR A 212 -0.65 1.60 11.61
N LEU A 213 -1.10 0.88 10.58
CA LEU A 213 -0.48 -0.36 10.12
C LEU A 213 0.82 -0.02 9.39
N TYR A 214 1.93 -0.03 10.12
CA TYR A 214 3.24 0.33 9.58
C TYR A 214 4.03 -0.89 9.12
N PHE A 215 4.46 -0.84 7.86
CA PHE A 215 5.43 -1.74 7.27
C PHE A 215 6.80 -1.04 7.24
N PRO A 216 7.72 -1.38 8.16
CA PRO A 216 9.08 -0.84 8.15
C PRO A 216 9.86 -1.33 6.92
N CYS A 217 11.08 -0.81 6.77
CA CYS A 217 12.07 -1.39 5.87
C CYS A 217 12.30 -2.87 6.22
N ILE A 218 12.59 -3.70 5.22
CA ILE A 218 12.89 -5.12 5.42
C ILE A 218 14.25 -5.22 6.12
N GLU A 219 14.32 -5.97 7.21
CA GLU A 219 15.57 -6.28 7.92
C GLU A 219 15.78 -7.80 7.98
N GLY A 220 17.00 -8.25 7.66
CA GLY A 220 17.38 -9.67 7.76
C GLY A 220 16.57 -10.60 6.85
N TYR A 221 15.93 -11.60 7.44
CA TYR A 221 15.20 -12.68 6.74
C TYR A 221 13.67 -12.52 6.78
N GLU A 222 13.16 -11.32 7.09
CA GLU A 222 11.74 -11.06 6.98
C GLU A 222 11.26 -11.27 5.53
N TYR A 223 10.06 -11.84 5.35
CA TYR A 223 9.43 -12.11 4.05
C TYR A 223 10.20 -13.07 3.13
N ASP A 224 11.05 -13.96 3.66
CA ASP A 224 11.80 -14.93 2.84
C ASP A 224 10.85 -15.88 2.08
N THR A 225 9.71 -16.21 2.68
CA THR A 225 8.61 -16.95 2.05
C THR A 225 7.28 -16.18 2.10
N LEU A 226 6.30 -16.63 1.31
CA LEU A 226 4.93 -16.12 1.39
C LEU A 226 4.24 -16.46 2.73
N ASP A 227 4.64 -17.57 3.38
CA ASP A 227 4.14 -17.91 4.72
C ASP A 227 4.69 -16.95 5.78
N ASP A 228 5.96 -16.55 5.68
CA ASP A 228 6.53 -15.50 6.55
C ASP A 228 5.82 -14.17 6.36
N ALA A 229 5.52 -13.84 5.09
CA ALA A 229 4.77 -12.65 4.74
C ALA A 229 3.35 -12.65 5.35
N ARG A 230 2.64 -13.79 5.27
CA ARG A 230 1.35 -14.01 5.93
C ARG A 230 1.46 -13.87 7.44
N ALA A 231 2.43 -14.53 8.06
CA ALA A 231 2.62 -14.47 9.51
C ALA A 231 2.81 -13.02 9.98
N ARG A 232 3.55 -12.21 9.21
CA ARG A 232 3.79 -10.80 9.55
C ARG A 232 2.53 -9.94 9.46
N ILE A 233 1.71 -10.10 8.42
CA ILE A 233 0.46 -9.33 8.30
C ILE A 233 -0.59 -9.78 9.33
N THR A 234 -0.65 -11.07 9.67
CA THR A 234 -1.50 -11.55 10.76
C THR A 234 -1.08 -10.93 12.09
N ALA A 235 0.21 -10.91 12.40
CA ALA A 235 0.70 -10.25 13.62
C ALA A 235 0.39 -8.75 13.66
N LEU A 236 0.46 -8.05 12.52
CA LEU A 236 0.08 -6.63 12.43
C LEU A 236 -1.41 -6.43 12.68
N LEU A 237 -2.27 -7.29 12.13
CA LEU A 237 -3.72 -7.25 12.33
C LEU A 237 -4.09 -7.50 13.80
N ASP A 238 -3.49 -8.52 14.42
CA ASP A 238 -3.75 -8.86 15.82
C ASP A 238 -3.36 -7.73 16.78
N THR A 239 -2.25 -7.04 16.50
CA THR A 239 -1.77 -5.92 17.33
C THR A 239 -2.73 -4.72 17.31
N GLN A 240 -3.54 -4.57 16.26
CA GLN A 240 -4.36 -3.37 16.01
C GLN A 240 -5.87 -3.63 16.20
N LEU A 241 -6.35 -4.84 15.92
CA LEU A 241 -7.74 -5.22 16.17
C LEU A 241 -8.06 -5.39 17.65
N VAL A 242 -7.08 -5.76 18.49
CA VAL A 242 -7.26 -5.81 19.95
C VAL A 242 -7.52 -4.41 20.52
N THR A 243 -6.85 -3.38 19.99
CA THR A 243 -6.98 -2.00 20.47
C THR A 243 -8.36 -1.40 20.18
N HIS A 244 -9.00 -1.80 19.08
CA HIS A 244 -10.32 -1.29 18.67
C HIS A 244 -11.52 -2.09 19.22
N GLN A 245 -11.32 -3.23 19.88
CA GLN A 245 -12.42 -3.99 20.53
C GLN A 245 -12.60 -3.66 22.02
N THR A 246 -11.65 -2.94 22.61
CA THR A 246 -11.67 -2.55 24.04
C THR A 246 -12.22 -1.15 24.32
N GLU A 247 -12.66 -0.42 23.29
CA GLU A 247 -13.35 0.89 23.40
C GLU A 247 -14.82 0.78 22.99
#